data_AF-A0A2K0TT31-F1
#
_entry.id   AF-A0A2K0TT31-F1
#
_cell.length_a   1.000
_cell.length_b   1.000
_cell.length_c   1.000
_cell.angle_alpha   90.00
_cell.angle_beta   90.00
_cell.angle_gamma   90.00
#
_symmetry.space_group_name_H-M   'P 1'
#
loop_
_entity.id
_entity.type
_entity.pdbx_description
1 polymer ?
#
loop_
_entity_poly.entity_id
_entity_poly.type
_entity_poly.pdbx_seq_one_letter_code
_entity_poly.pdbx_strand_id
1 'polypeptide(L)' 'MAHLHVKPDPALLKLEAMQKARHHHFRFTGRTARISFIYIAAVPAVFGWFAYKTDGLWDLRAKRKGDSVYEK' A
#
# COMPACT_ATOMS: atom_id res chain seq x y z
N MET A 1 -33.85 1.22 19.34
CA MET A 1 -32.71 0.38 18.91
C MET A 1 -33.18 -0.42 17.72
N ALA A 2 -32.52 -0.32 16.56
CA ALA A 2 -32.97 -1.00 15.34
C ALA A 2 -33.08 -2.51 15.57
N HIS A 3 -34.20 -3.12 15.16
CA HIS A 3 -34.38 -4.56 15.22
C HIS A 3 -33.49 -5.21 14.15
N LEU A 4 -32.32 -5.71 14.55
CA LEU A 4 -31.39 -6.37 13.64
C LEU A 4 -32.01 -7.69 13.16
N HIS A 5 -31.98 -7.94 11.84
CA HIS A 5 -32.42 -9.21 11.24
C HIS A 5 -31.59 -10.41 11.72
N VAL A 6 -30.39 -10.17 12.25
CA VAL A 6 -29.51 -11.18 12.81
C VAL A 6 -29.15 -10.77 14.24
N LYS A 7 -29.18 -11.74 15.15
CA LYS A 7 -28.74 -11.53 16.54
C LYS A 7 -27.25 -11.14 16.53
N PRO A 8 -26.86 -9.98 17.07
CA PRO A 8 -25.46 -9.60 17.11
C PRO A 8 -24.72 -10.53 18.06
N ASP A 9 -23.66 -11.17 17.56
CA ASP A 9 -22.75 -11.97 18.38
C ASP A 9 -21.85 -11.03 19.20
N PRO A 10 -21.86 -11.10 20.54
CA PRO A 10 -21.02 -10.25 21.37
C PRO A 10 -19.52 -10.41 21.07
N ALA A 11 -19.06 -11.58 20.62
CA ALA A 11 -17.65 -11.77 20.28
C ALA A 11 -17.26 -11.01 19.00
N LEU A 12 -18.09 -11.04 17.96
CA LEU A 12 -17.90 -10.24 16.75
C LEU A 12 -17.95 -8.74 17.04
N LEU A 13 -18.90 -8.28 17.86
CA LEU A 13 -18.97 -6.87 18.27
C LEU A 13 -17.70 -6.40 18.98
N LYS A 14 -17.14 -7.26 19.87
CA LYS A 14 -15.88 -6.97 20.56
C LYS A 14 -14.71 -6.92 19.58
N LEU A 15 -14.63 -7.85 18.63
CA LEU A 15 -13.58 -7.86 17.61
C LEU A 15 -13.63 -6.58 16.75
N GLU A 16 -14.82 -6.19 16.32
CA GLU A 16 -15.04 -4.96 15.55
C GLU A 16 -14.57 -3.73 16.34
N ALA A 17 -14.97 -3.61 17.61
CA ALA A 17 -14.54 -2.53 18.49
C ALA A 17 -13.01 -2.50 18.67
N MET A 18 -12.37 -3.67 18.85
CA MET A 18 -10.91 -3.78 18.95
C MET A 18 -10.19 -3.34 17.68
N GLN A 19 -10.73 -3.66 16.50
CA GLN A 19 -10.15 -3.23 15.23
C GLN A 19 -10.28 -1.72 15.02
N LYS A 20 -11.46 -1.15 15.30
CA LYS A 20 -11.71 0.30 15.22
C LYS A 20 -10.79 1.09 16.16
N ALA A 21 -10.68 0.65 17.41
CA ALA A 21 -9.87 1.33 18.43
C ALA A 21 -8.36 1.05 18.34
N ARG A 22 -7.89 0.20 17.40
CA ARG A 22 -6.49 -0.24 17.29
C ARG A 22 -5.49 0.92 17.26
N HIS A 23 -5.83 2.01 16.58
CA HIS A 23 -4.95 3.16 16.42
C HIS A 23 -4.73 3.93 17.74
N HIS A 24 -5.71 3.95 18.66
CA HIS A 24 -5.57 4.57 19.98
C HIS A 24 -4.53 3.87 20.85
N HIS A 25 -4.32 2.56 20.64
CA HIS A 25 -3.39 1.73 21.43
C HIS A 25 -2.08 1.46 20.69
N PHE A 26 -1.84 2.13 19.56
CA PHE A 26 -0.63 1.94 18.78
C PHE A 26 0.62 2.45 19.53
N ARG A 27 1.74 1.72 19.39
CA ARG A 27 3.05 2.12 19.93
C ARG A 27 4.13 1.87 18.89
N PHE A 28 5.07 2.80 18.80
CA PHE A 28 6.30 2.59 18.05
C PHE A 28 7.24 1.69 18.86
N THR A 29 7.41 0.48 18.35
CA THR A 29 8.40 -0.51 18.80
C THR A 29 9.44 -0.64 17.70
N GLY A 30 10.59 -1.26 17.98
CA GLY A 30 11.61 -1.48 16.94
C GLY A 30 11.06 -2.20 15.70
N ARG A 31 10.11 -3.13 15.89
CA ARG A 31 9.43 -3.81 14.78
C ARG A 31 8.48 -2.90 14.01
N THR A 32 7.54 -2.24 14.70
CA THR A 32 6.51 -1.42 14.02
C THR A 32 7.11 -0.18 13.36
N ALA A 33 8.10 0.46 13.98
CA ALA A 33 8.83 1.59 13.38
C ALA A 33 9.54 1.18 12.08
N ARG A 34 10.19 0.01 12.04
CA ARG A 34 10.86 -0.50 10.84
C ARG A 34 9.88 -0.78 9.71
N ILE A 35 8.74 -1.39 10.03
CA ILE A 35 7.68 -1.67 9.04
C ILE A 35 7.11 -0.35 8.51
N SER A 36 6.77 0.59 9.39
CA SER A 36 6.26 1.90 9.00
C SER A 36 7.24 2.63 8.08
N PHE A 37 8.52 2.66 8.42
CA PHE A 37 9.54 3.30 7.59
C PHE A 37 9.64 2.67 6.19
N ILE A 38 9.64 1.33 6.09
CA ILE A 38 9.73 0.63 4.81
C ILE A 38 8.57 1.02 3.90
N TYR A 39 7.33 0.94 4.39
CA TYR A 39 6.16 1.15 3.54
C TYR A 39 5.83 2.62 3.30
N ILE A 40 6.16 3.52 4.23
CA ILE A 40 5.89 4.96 4.07
C ILE A 40 6.98 5.65 3.26
N ALA A 41 8.25 5.25 3.42
CA ALA A 41 9.38 5.95 2.79
C ALA A 41 10.12 5.09 1.78
N ALA A 42 10.64 3.93 2.18
CA ALA A 42 11.56 3.16 1.32
C ALA A 42 10.89 2.68 0.03
N VAL A 43 9.70 2.09 0.14
CA VAL A 43 8.95 1.57 -1.01
C VAL A 43 8.58 2.70 -1.97
N PRO A 44 7.90 3.80 -1.55
CA PRO A 44 7.63 4.92 -2.44
C PRO A 44 8.88 5.57 -3.04
N ALA A 45 9.98 5.69 -2.29
CA ALA A 45 11.22 6.25 -2.80
C ALA A 45 11.83 5.40 -3.93
N VAL A 46 11.86 4.06 -3.75
CA VAL A 46 12.33 3.14 -4.79
C VAL A 46 11.45 3.24 -6.03
N PHE A 47 10.13 3.15 -5.88
CA PHE A 47 9.21 3.26 -7.01
C PHE A 47 9.29 4.62 -7.71
N GLY A 48 9.36 5.72 -6.95
CA GLY A 48 9.51 7.06 -7.49
C GLY A 48 10.80 7.20 -8.28
N TRP A 49 11.93 6.73 -7.74
CA TRP A 49 13.21 6.76 -8.45
C TRP A 49 13.18 5.97 -9.75
N PHE A 50 12.64 4.74 -9.72
CA PHE A 50 12.48 3.93 -10.93
C PHE A 50 11.58 4.64 -11.95
N ALA A 51 10.41 5.12 -11.51
CA ALA A 51 9.46 5.81 -12.38
C ALA A 51 10.13 7.00 -13.08
N TYR A 52 10.80 7.90 -12.33
CA TYR A 52 11.51 9.05 -12.92
C TYR A 52 12.65 8.66 -13.87
N LYS A 53 13.30 7.52 -13.65
CA LYS A 53 14.38 7.03 -14.52
C LYS A 53 13.84 6.38 -15.79
N THR A 54 12.70 5.72 -15.72
CA THR A 54 12.09 5.01 -16.84
C THR A 54 11.08 5.84 -17.62
N ASP A 55 10.68 6.99 -17.08
CA ASP A 55 9.74 7.88 -17.74
C ASP A 55 10.32 8.37 -19.08
N GLY A 56 9.52 8.22 -20.14
CA GLY A 56 9.93 8.53 -21.52
C GLY A 56 11.07 7.69 -22.09
N LEU A 57 11.58 6.69 -21.36
CA LEU A 57 12.77 5.92 -21.78
C LEU A 57 12.47 4.87 -22.85
N TRP A 58 11.22 4.41 -22.90
CA TRP A 58 10.76 3.34 -23.77
C TRP A 58 9.61 3.84 -24.64
N ASP A 59 9.81 3.86 -25.96
CA ASP A 59 8.72 4.07 -26.92
C ASP A 59 8.55 2.82 -27.79
N LEU A 60 7.38 2.20 -27.64
CA LEU A 60 6.99 1.00 -28.38
C LEU A 60 6.13 1.33 -29.61
N ARG A 61 5.85 2.61 -29.86
CA ARG A 61 4.97 3.04 -30.94
C ARG A 61 5.60 2.72 -32.29
N ALA A 62 4.92 1.85 -33.05
CA ALA A 62 5.27 1.49 -34.43
C ALA A 62 6.69 0.93 -34.66
N LYS A 63 7.39 0.46 -33.61
CA LYS A 63 8.72 -0.17 -33.73
C LYS A 63 8.64 -1.54 -34.41
N ARG A 64 9.60 -1.86 -35.28
CA ARG A 64 9.70 -3.14 -36.02
C ARG A 64 10.86 -4.00 -35.52
N LYS A 65 10.98 -5.23 -36.06
CA LYS A 65 12.08 -6.15 -35.73
C LYS A 65 13.43 -5.51 -36.10
N GLY A 66 14.25 -5.23 -35.09
CA GLY A 66 15.56 -4.60 -35.24
C GLY A 66 15.61 -3.12 -34.83
N ASP A 67 14.46 -2.47 -34.62
CA ASP A 67 14.39 -1.07 -34.20
C ASP A 67 14.63 -0.94 -32.69
N SER A 68 15.33 0.13 -32.27
CA SER A 68 15.53 0.43 -30.86
C SER A 68 14.25 1.00 -30.24
N VAL A 69 13.83 0.38 -29.14
CA VAL A 69 12.72 0.82 -28.28
C VAL A 69 13.18 1.90 -27.27
N TYR A 70 14.49 2.02 -27.10
CA TYR A 70 15.13 2.92 -26.16
C TYR A 70 15.25 4.32 -26.76
N GLU A 71 14.69 5.32 -26.09
CA GLU A 71 14.58 6.72 -26.57
C GLU A 71 15.65 7.67 -25.98
N LYS A 72 16.75 7.12 -25.47
CA LYS A 72 17.84 7.91 -24.88
C LYS A 72 18.84 8.44 -25.90
#